data_AF-A0A3N9X2D1-F1
#
_entry.id   AF-A0A3N9X2D1-F1
#
_cell.length_a   1.000
_cell.length_b   1.000
_cell.length_c   1.000
_cell.angle_alpha   90.00
_cell.angle_beta   90.00
_cell.angle_gamma   90.00
#
_symmetry.space_group_name_H-M   'P 1'
#
loop_
_entity.id
_entity.type
_entity.pdbx_description
1 polymer ?
#
loop_
_entity_poly.entity_id
_entity_poly.type
_entity_poly.pdbx_seq_one_letter_code
_entity_poly.pdbx_strand_id
1 'polypeptide(L)'
;MTRRIAELLLEMAARRWPADVRDDLRREWAAELHVLAESGRRTKMVGFAVSLAVSRAGAPIVDRTVMRGRAGRTVAALLLSPIACVGIVLASAFALMPIERMMTQDWYERVQRPIWTALTVGMAVLLAVFAARWARHTALDGPLRIALGVVLPIGVTAVVFLSAISPDDMVTFVPGLLLWLAGLTLALWAAASLAGRNRLRAAWWVGVLGALAAADLAVILAVVDVIAAGVRAGPVSSPTPLGGVDWISSPLWLLATWTEWNVSLPRPTISWEIFHIVTNEMRAEPMLYLACMPYAIAYTIRAARSAPVAPVAPVVLAPTPA
;
A
#
# COMPACT_ATOMS: atom_id res chain seq x y z
N MET A 1 38.22 -15.24 -6.26
CA MET A 1 37.72 -15.49 -4.88
C MET A 1 36.31 -16.11 -4.88
N THR A 2 35.32 -15.51 -5.55
CA THR A 2 33.93 -16.01 -5.62
C THR A 2 33.75 -17.43 -6.17
N ARG A 3 34.57 -17.84 -7.16
CA ARG A 3 34.57 -19.19 -7.74
C ARG A 3 34.94 -20.28 -6.72
N ARG A 4 36.03 -20.08 -5.97
CA ARG A 4 36.48 -21.01 -4.91
C ARG A 4 35.43 -21.18 -3.81
N ILE A 5 34.73 -20.11 -3.44
CA ILE A 5 33.64 -20.17 -2.44
C ILE A 5 32.48 -21.01 -2.96
N ALA A 6 32.11 -20.86 -4.24
CA ALA A 6 31.03 -21.63 -4.84
C ALA A 6 31.38 -23.12 -5.01
N GLU A 7 32.63 -23.43 -5.36
CA GLU A 7 33.15 -24.81 -5.42
C GLU A 7 33.16 -25.48 -4.04
N LEU A 8 33.59 -24.79 -2.98
CA LEU A 8 33.53 -25.30 -1.60
C LEU A 8 32.09 -25.56 -1.11
N LEU A 9 31.16 -24.68 -1.46
CA LEU A 9 29.72 -24.86 -1.15
C LEU A 9 29.13 -26.07 -1.90
N LEU A 10 29.54 -26.30 -3.14
CA LEU A 10 29.15 -27.48 -3.92
C LEU A 10 29.67 -28.79 -3.30
N GLU A 11 30.92 -28.82 -2.85
CA GLU A 11 31.47 -30.00 -2.18
C GLU A 11 30.74 -30.30 -0.86
N MET A 12 30.41 -29.27 -0.09
CA MET A 12 29.60 -29.42 1.13
C MET A 12 28.17 -29.90 0.82
N ALA A 13 27.56 -29.41 -0.27
CA ALA A 13 26.25 -29.87 -0.72
C ALA A 13 26.28 -31.33 -1.16
N ALA A 14 27.23 -31.73 -2.01
CA ALA A 14 27.33 -33.07 -2.57
C ALA A 14 27.51 -34.16 -1.49
N ARG A 15 28.25 -33.87 -0.41
CA ARG A 15 28.45 -34.82 0.71
C ARG A 15 27.15 -35.22 1.42
N ARG A 16 26.08 -34.44 1.30
CA ARG A 16 24.78 -34.70 1.96
C ARG A 16 23.83 -35.59 1.15
N TRP A 17 24.16 -35.88 -0.11
CA TRP A 17 23.33 -36.69 -0.99
C TRP A 17 23.78 -38.16 -0.98
N PRO A 18 22.84 -39.12 -1.13
CA PRO A 18 23.17 -40.54 -1.16
C PRO A 18 24.08 -40.87 -2.35
N ALA A 19 24.95 -41.86 -2.16
CA ALA A 19 26.12 -42.09 -3.02
C ALA A 19 25.77 -42.50 -4.45
N ASP A 20 24.58 -43.07 -4.64
CA ASP A 20 24.00 -43.51 -5.91
C ASP A 20 23.66 -42.34 -6.86
N VAL A 21 23.31 -41.16 -6.34
CA VAL A 21 22.92 -39.99 -7.17
C VAL A 21 23.94 -38.83 -7.07
N ARG A 22 24.87 -38.91 -6.11
CA ARG A 22 25.83 -37.84 -5.79
C ARG A 22 26.71 -37.46 -6.98
N ASP A 23 27.23 -38.46 -7.70
CA ASP A 23 28.24 -38.21 -8.74
C ASP A 23 27.63 -37.60 -10.00
N ASP A 24 26.42 -38.00 -10.36
CA ASP A 24 25.69 -37.43 -11.50
C ASP A 24 25.26 -35.99 -11.22
N LEU A 25 24.70 -35.72 -10.04
CA LEU A 25 24.35 -34.36 -9.60
C LEU A 25 25.56 -33.45 -9.49
N ARG A 26 26.71 -33.98 -9.02
CA ARG A 26 27.96 -33.20 -8.93
C ARG A 26 28.44 -32.78 -10.32
N ARG A 27 28.31 -33.62 -11.34
CA ARG A 27 28.67 -33.29 -12.73
C ARG A 27 27.74 -32.22 -13.30
N GLU A 28 26.43 -32.35 -13.09
CA GLU A 28 25.44 -31.37 -13.55
C GLU A 28 25.66 -29.99 -12.88
N TRP A 29 25.84 -29.95 -11.57
CA TRP A 29 26.07 -28.69 -10.86
C TRP A 29 27.41 -28.06 -11.21
N ALA A 30 28.45 -28.85 -11.47
CA ALA A 30 29.73 -28.35 -11.94
C ALA A 30 29.61 -27.72 -13.34
N ALA A 31 28.82 -28.32 -14.23
CA ALA A 31 28.53 -27.78 -15.55
C ALA A 31 27.73 -26.45 -15.46
N GLU A 32 26.69 -26.39 -14.62
CA GLU A 32 25.89 -25.17 -14.44
C GLU A 32 26.71 -24.04 -13.79
N LEU A 33 27.60 -24.37 -12.84
CA LEU A 33 28.55 -23.42 -12.27
C LEU A 33 29.53 -22.90 -13.32
N HIS A 34 30.00 -23.76 -14.22
CA HIS A 34 30.90 -23.38 -15.31
C HIS A 34 30.23 -22.39 -16.27
N VAL A 35 28.99 -22.64 -16.68
CA VAL A 35 28.20 -21.72 -17.54
C VAL A 35 27.95 -20.38 -16.85
N LEU A 36 27.65 -20.38 -15.54
CA LEU A 36 27.46 -19.15 -14.77
C LEU A 36 28.76 -18.35 -14.58
N ALA A 37 29.90 -19.04 -14.51
CA ALA A 37 31.22 -18.41 -14.45
C ALA A 37 31.61 -17.79 -15.79
N GLU A 38 31.38 -18.51 -16.90
CA GLU A 38 31.69 -18.07 -18.27
C GLU A 38 30.83 -16.88 -18.70
N SER A 39 29.55 -16.87 -18.32
CA SER A 39 28.63 -15.75 -18.57
C SER A 39 28.84 -14.53 -17.66
N GLY A 40 29.86 -14.53 -16.80
CA GLY A 40 30.21 -13.40 -15.92
C GLY A 40 29.20 -13.12 -14.79
N ARG A 41 28.22 -14.00 -14.56
CA ARG A 41 27.11 -13.78 -13.60
C ARG A 41 27.48 -14.20 -12.18
N ARG A 42 28.49 -13.55 -11.60
CA ARG A 42 29.12 -13.91 -10.31
C ARG A 42 28.14 -13.99 -9.13
N THR A 43 27.13 -13.11 -9.06
CA THR A 43 26.13 -13.12 -7.98
C THR A 43 25.16 -14.29 -8.09
N LYS A 44 24.76 -14.67 -9.31
CA LYS A 44 23.90 -15.84 -9.54
C LYS A 44 24.63 -17.14 -9.24
N MET A 45 25.92 -17.22 -9.57
CA MET A 45 26.78 -18.36 -9.26
C MET A 45 26.85 -18.62 -7.74
N VAL A 46 27.09 -17.58 -6.94
CA VAL A 46 27.12 -17.71 -5.47
C VAL A 46 25.72 -18.04 -4.92
N GLY A 47 24.67 -17.39 -5.43
CA GLY A 47 23.29 -17.68 -5.01
C GLY A 47 22.86 -19.12 -5.30
N PHE A 48 23.27 -19.67 -6.45
CA PHE A 48 23.04 -21.06 -6.82
C PHE A 48 23.75 -22.02 -5.86
N ALA A 49 25.04 -21.80 -5.59
CA ALA A 49 25.82 -22.64 -4.68
C ALA A 49 25.29 -22.60 -3.22
N VAL A 50 24.87 -21.42 -2.76
CA VAL A 50 24.23 -21.27 -1.44
C VAL A 50 22.86 -21.97 -1.41
N SER A 51 22.06 -21.85 -2.47
CA SER A 51 20.77 -22.54 -2.57
C SER A 51 20.92 -24.05 -2.48
N LEU A 52 21.94 -24.62 -3.14
CA LEU A 52 22.24 -26.05 -3.06
C LEU A 52 22.70 -26.47 -1.66
N ALA A 53 23.59 -25.69 -1.03
CA ALA A 53 24.09 -25.95 0.32
C ALA A 53 23.01 -25.90 1.41
N VAL A 54 21.96 -25.11 1.20
CA VAL A 54 20.82 -24.96 2.13
C VAL A 54 19.69 -25.95 1.84
N SER A 55 19.63 -26.53 0.64
CA SER A 55 18.61 -27.53 0.30
C SER A 55 18.77 -28.83 1.11
N ARG A 56 17.64 -29.43 1.52
CA ARG A 56 17.61 -30.70 2.27
C ARG A 56 17.63 -31.87 1.29
N ALA A 57 18.50 -32.85 1.52
CA ALA A 57 18.59 -34.06 0.71
C ALA A 57 17.23 -34.79 0.67
N GLY A 58 16.73 -35.10 -0.53
CA GLY A 58 15.47 -35.83 -0.73
C GLY A 58 14.21 -34.97 -0.89
N ALA A 59 14.29 -33.64 -0.89
CA ALA A 59 13.16 -32.82 -1.31
C ALA A 59 13.09 -32.79 -2.86
N PRO A 60 11.93 -33.07 -3.49
CA PRO A 60 11.80 -32.95 -4.94
C PRO A 60 12.21 -31.53 -5.35
N ILE A 61 13.13 -31.44 -6.31
CA ILE A 61 13.68 -30.20 -6.89
C ILE A 61 12.62 -29.58 -7.80
N VAL A 62 11.44 -29.29 -7.24
CA VAL A 62 10.42 -28.48 -7.87
C VAL A 62 10.35 -27.20 -7.05
N ASP A 63 11.06 -26.17 -7.53
CA ASP A 63 10.85 -24.72 -7.45
C ASP A 63 10.21 -24.08 -6.18
N ARG A 64 10.22 -24.77 -5.03
CA ARG A 64 9.62 -24.31 -3.77
C ARG A 64 10.40 -23.14 -3.16
N THR A 65 11.70 -23.05 -3.39
CA THR A 65 12.53 -21.94 -2.89
C THR A 65 12.21 -20.64 -3.63
N VAL A 66 11.93 -20.71 -4.94
CA VAL A 66 11.51 -19.56 -5.75
C VAL A 66 10.10 -19.12 -5.35
N MET A 67 9.14 -20.03 -5.20
CA MET A 67 7.80 -19.70 -4.70
C MET A 67 7.83 -19.14 -3.26
N ARG A 68 8.65 -19.70 -2.36
CA ARG A 68 8.75 -19.23 -0.97
C ARG A 68 9.47 -17.89 -0.86
N GLY A 69 10.49 -17.64 -1.68
CA GLY A 69 11.16 -16.33 -1.77
C GLY A 69 10.26 -15.26 -2.40
N ARG A 70 9.46 -15.66 -3.39
CA ARG A 70 8.43 -14.82 -4.02
C ARG A 70 7.35 -14.43 -3.01
N ALA A 71 6.75 -15.41 -2.32
CA ALA A 71 5.77 -15.20 -1.27
C ALA A 71 6.33 -14.36 -0.11
N GLY A 72 7.54 -14.66 0.37
CA GLY A 72 8.19 -13.90 1.45
C GLY A 72 8.43 -12.43 1.11
N ARG A 73 8.89 -12.12 -0.10
CA ARG A 73 9.04 -10.72 -0.57
C ARG A 73 7.71 -10.01 -0.73
N THR A 74 6.66 -10.74 -1.11
CA THR A 74 5.30 -10.20 -1.25
C THR A 74 4.73 -9.85 0.12
N VAL A 75 4.84 -10.76 1.10
CA VAL A 75 4.42 -10.55 2.48
C VAL A 75 5.21 -9.41 3.13
N ALA A 76 6.53 -9.37 2.94
CA ALA A 76 7.36 -8.29 3.45
C ALA A 76 6.94 -6.94 2.87
N ALA A 77 6.71 -6.84 1.56
CA ALA A 77 6.24 -5.60 0.95
C ALA A 77 4.86 -5.19 1.47
N LEU A 78 3.91 -6.12 1.56
CA LEU A 78 2.54 -5.83 2.01
C LEU A 78 2.46 -5.43 3.49
N LEU A 79 3.35 -5.96 4.35
CA LEU A 79 3.38 -5.61 5.77
C LEU A 79 4.25 -4.38 6.07
N LEU A 80 5.35 -4.18 5.35
CA LEU A 80 6.22 -3.02 5.55
C LEU A 80 5.65 -1.74 4.94
N SER A 81 4.91 -1.83 3.84
CA SER A 81 4.33 -0.65 3.17
C SER A 81 3.38 0.17 4.06
N PRO A 82 2.39 -0.39 4.76
CA PRO A 82 1.53 0.42 5.61
C PRO A 82 2.27 0.99 6.82
N ILE A 83 3.26 0.27 7.38
CA ILE A 83 4.15 0.79 8.43
C ILE A 83 4.98 1.96 7.89
N ALA A 84 5.48 1.86 6.66
CA ALA A 84 6.18 2.96 6.01
C ALA A 84 5.28 4.16 5.77
N CYS A 85 4.00 3.97 5.43
CA CYS A 85 3.03 5.07 5.33
C CYS A 85 2.85 5.80 6.66
N VAL A 86 2.69 5.06 7.77
CA VAL A 86 2.66 5.66 9.12
C VAL A 86 3.96 6.42 9.40
N GLY A 87 5.11 5.83 9.07
CA GLY A 87 6.41 6.47 9.19
C GLY A 87 6.53 7.76 8.38
N ILE A 88 5.96 7.80 7.16
CA ILE A 88 5.91 9.02 6.32
C ILE A 88 5.05 10.09 6.98
N VAL A 89 3.85 9.74 7.46
CA VAL A 89 2.94 10.69 8.14
C VAL A 89 3.60 11.25 9.42
N LEU A 90 4.23 10.40 10.22
CA LEU A 90 4.94 10.83 11.42
C LEU A 90 6.17 11.66 11.08
N ALA A 91 7.05 11.19 10.21
CA ALA A 91 8.27 11.90 9.84
C ALA A 91 7.96 13.26 9.21
N SER A 92 6.90 13.35 8.39
CA SER A 92 6.44 14.60 7.80
C SER A 92 5.90 15.56 8.85
N ALA A 93 5.14 15.09 9.84
CA ALA A 93 4.72 15.91 10.98
C ALA A 93 5.91 16.40 11.82
N PHE A 94 6.86 15.51 12.15
CA PHE A 94 8.06 15.86 12.93
C PHE A 94 8.98 16.84 12.19
N ALA A 95 9.11 16.71 10.86
CA ALA A 95 9.93 17.60 10.05
C ALA A 95 9.42 19.06 10.07
N LEU A 96 8.13 19.26 10.32
CA LEU A 96 7.50 20.58 10.34
C LEU A 96 7.45 21.21 11.75
N MET A 97 7.64 20.42 12.81
CA MET A 97 7.71 20.89 14.20
C MET A 97 8.74 22.03 14.47
N PRO A 98 9.95 22.05 13.88
CA PRO A 98 10.87 23.18 14.09
C PRO A 98 10.40 24.47 13.40
N ILE A 99 9.65 24.37 12.29
CA ILE A 99 9.08 25.51 11.58
C ILE A 99 7.94 26.12 12.42
N GLU A 100 7.14 25.27 13.06
CA GLU A 100 6.08 25.68 14.00
C GLU A 100 6.60 26.53 15.16
N ARG A 101 7.75 26.17 15.73
CA ARG A 101 8.34 26.92 16.85
C ARG A 101 8.91 28.29 16.47
N MET A 102 9.18 28.52 15.19
CA MET A 102 9.87 29.72 14.72
C MET A 102 8.96 30.77 14.07
N MET A 103 7.72 30.43 13.70
CA MET A 103 6.86 31.31 12.89
C MET A 103 5.58 31.74 13.62
N THR A 104 5.02 32.88 13.22
CA THR A 104 3.76 33.41 13.77
C THR A 104 2.57 32.56 13.33
N GLN A 105 1.52 32.55 14.17
CA GLN A 105 0.34 31.69 14.04
C GLN A 105 -0.37 31.83 12.67
N ASP A 106 -0.35 33.02 12.06
CA ASP A 106 -0.97 33.28 10.75
C ASP A 106 -0.18 32.70 9.56
N TRP A 107 1.14 32.56 9.69
CA TRP A 107 1.99 32.00 8.62
C TRP A 107 2.00 30.47 8.65
N TYR A 108 1.88 29.90 9.85
CA TYR A 108 1.77 28.46 10.09
C TYR A 108 0.67 27.82 9.24
N GLU A 109 -0.53 28.38 9.23
CA GLU A 109 -1.67 27.74 8.54
C GLU A 109 -1.57 27.79 7.02
N ARG A 110 -1.04 28.89 6.45
CA ARG A 110 -0.99 29.08 4.98
C ARG A 110 0.13 28.31 4.30
N VAL A 111 1.28 28.13 4.95
CA VAL A 111 2.48 27.61 4.28
C VAL A 111 2.81 26.19 4.72
N GLN A 112 2.66 25.87 6.01
CA GLN A 112 3.05 24.56 6.52
C GLN A 112 2.16 23.42 6.02
N ARG A 113 0.85 23.66 5.91
CA ARG A 113 -0.14 22.65 5.53
C ARG A 113 -0.03 22.18 4.07
N PRO A 114 0.11 23.05 3.06
CA PRO A 114 0.38 22.60 1.69
C PRO A 114 1.75 21.92 1.56
N ILE A 115 2.76 22.37 2.31
CA ILE A 115 4.07 21.69 2.37
C ILE A 115 3.91 20.28 2.96
N TRP A 116 3.11 20.12 4.02
CA TRP A 116 2.88 18.82 4.65
C TRP A 116 2.19 17.83 3.71
N THR A 117 1.13 18.27 3.02
CA THR A 117 0.43 17.45 2.04
C THR A 117 1.33 17.12 0.85
N ALA A 118 2.08 18.09 0.33
CA ALA A 118 3.03 17.88 -0.77
C ALA A 118 4.13 16.88 -0.39
N LEU A 119 4.68 16.98 0.82
CA LEU A 119 5.71 16.06 1.32
C LEU A 119 5.15 14.64 1.47
N THR A 120 3.95 14.52 2.05
CA THR A 120 3.26 13.23 2.24
C THR A 120 2.96 12.58 0.90
N VAL A 121 2.41 13.33 -0.06
CA VAL A 121 2.13 12.85 -1.41
C VAL A 121 3.42 12.47 -2.14
N GLY A 122 4.46 13.30 -2.07
CA GLY A 122 5.75 13.02 -2.69
C GLY A 122 6.38 11.72 -2.18
N MET A 123 6.41 11.54 -0.86
CA MET A 123 6.92 10.33 -0.22
C MET A 123 6.05 9.11 -0.52
N ALA A 124 4.72 9.27 -0.57
CA ALA A 124 3.80 8.20 -0.94
C ALA A 124 3.99 7.75 -2.40
N VAL A 125 4.26 8.68 -3.31
CA VAL A 125 4.59 8.38 -4.72
C VAL A 125 5.91 7.63 -4.82
N LEU A 126 6.94 8.04 -4.06
CA LEU A 126 8.21 7.29 -4.00
C LEU A 126 7.99 5.86 -3.51
N LEU A 127 7.21 5.70 -2.43
CA LEU A 127 6.83 4.38 -1.90
C LEU A 127 6.07 3.56 -2.95
N ALA A 128 5.17 4.19 -3.72
CA ALA A 128 4.42 3.54 -4.79
C ALA A 128 5.32 3.02 -5.92
N VAL A 129 6.37 3.77 -6.31
CA VAL A 129 7.35 3.32 -7.31
C VAL A 129 8.11 2.09 -6.80
N PHE A 130 8.51 2.08 -5.53
CA PHE A 130 9.12 0.91 -4.91
C PHE A 130 8.13 -0.26 -4.84
N ALA A 131 6.93 -0.08 -4.30
CA ALA A 131 5.91 -1.12 -4.20
C ALA A 131 5.57 -1.76 -5.57
N ALA A 132 5.47 -0.94 -6.63
CA ALA A 132 5.24 -1.42 -7.99
C ALA A 132 6.39 -2.28 -8.54
N ARG A 133 7.63 -2.08 -8.10
CA ARG A 133 8.73 -2.98 -8.49
C ARG A 133 8.60 -4.35 -7.85
N TRP A 134 8.11 -4.40 -6.62
CA TRP A 134 7.98 -5.63 -5.83
C TRP A 134 6.73 -6.44 -6.25
N ALA A 135 5.65 -5.75 -6.62
CA ALA A 135 4.40 -6.35 -7.11
C ALA A 135 4.54 -7.26 -8.35
N ARG A 136 5.63 -7.11 -9.13
CA ARG A 136 5.97 -8.00 -10.26
C ARG A 136 6.07 -9.48 -9.86
N HIS A 137 6.35 -9.72 -8.59
CA HIS A 137 6.54 -11.05 -8.03
C HIS A 137 5.39 -11.43 -7.09
N THR A 138 4.18 -10.88 -7.26
CA THR A 138 3.04 -11.29 -6.42
C THR A 138 2.72 -12.78 -6.58
N ALA A 139 2.29 -13.43 -5.49
CA ALA A 139 1.78 -14.79 -5.48
C ALA A 139 0.23 -14.85 -5.38
N LEU A 140 -0.43 -13.69 -5.34
CA LEU A 140 -1.88 -13.59 -5.24
C LEU A 140 -2.54 -13.63 -6.62
N ASP A 141 -3.45 -14.58 -6.79
CA ASP A 141 -4.24 -14.73 -8.02
C ASP A 141 -5.66 -14.18 -7.83
N GLY A 142 -6.12 -13.37 -8.79
CA GLY A 142 -7.47 -12.82 -8.83
C GLY A 142 -7.59 -11.40 -8.24
N PRO A 143 -8.45 -10.54 -8.84
CA PRO A 143 -8.51 -9.11 -8.52
C PRO A 143 -8.97 -8.86 -7.07
N LEU A 144 -9.90 -9.67 -6.55
CA LEU A 144 -10.42 -9.54 -5.19
C LEU A 144 -9.37 -9.91 -4.14
N ARG A 145 -8.62 -11.00 -4.35
CA ARG A 145 -7.55 -11.43 -3.43
C ARG A 145 -6.40 -10.42 -3.40
N ILE A 146 -6.08 -9.81 -4.54
CA ILE A 146 -5.09 -8.73 -4.64
C ILE A 146 -5.56 -7.49 -3.88
N ALA A 147 -6.82 -7.08 -4.04
CA ALA A 147 -7.38 -5.93 -3.31
C ALA A 147 -7.39 -6.18 -1.79
N LEU A 148 -7.99 -7.29 -1.33
CA LEU A 148 -8.05 -7.64 0.09
C LEU A 148 -6.66 -7.83 0.71
N GLY A 149 -5.72 -8.42 -0.03
CA GLY A 149 -4.34 -8.60 0.43
C GLY A 149 -3.59 -7.29 0.70
N VAL A 150 -4.04 -6.17 0.10
CA VAL A 150 -3.50 -4.83 0.33
C VAL A 150 -4.30 -4.08 1.39
N VAL A 151 -5.63 -4.14 1.33
CA VAL A 151 -6.50 -3.38 2.25
C VAL A 151 -6.44 -3.93 3.67
N LEU A 152 -6.30 -5.24 3.86
CA LEU A 152 -6.31 -5.83 5.21
C LEU A 152 -5.11 -5.39 6.06
N PRO A 153 -3.85 -5.43 5.56
CA PRO A 153 -2.71 -4.83 6.26
C PRO A 153 -2.88 -3.32 6.52
N ILE A 154 -3.47 -2.58 5.58
CA ILE A 154 -3.77 -1.14 5.76
C ILE A 154 -4.70 -0.95 6.94
N GLY A 155 -5.82 -1.68 6.97
CA GLY A 155 -6.82 -1.57 8.03
C GLY A 155 -6.23 -1.90 9.40
N VAL A 156 -5.47 -3.00 9.52
CA VAL A 156 -4.80 -3.36 10.78
C VAL A 156 -3.85 -2.26 11.24
N THR A 157 -3.02 -1.74 10.32
CA THR A 157 -2.05 -0.69 10.66
C THR A 157 -2.73 0.61 11.03
N ALA A 158 -3.81 0.98 10.33
CA ALA A 158 -4.60 2.17 10.62
C ALA A 158 -5.25 2.09 12.01
N VAL A 159 -5.87 0.95 12.35
CA VAL A 159 -6.45 0.73 13.69
C VAL A 159 -5.38 0.86 14.77
N VAL A 160 -4.25 0.14 14.64
CA VAL A 160 -3.17 0.20 15.64
C VAL A 160 -2.63 1.62 15.80
N PHE A 161 -2.45 2.34 14.70
CA PHE A 161 -1.96 3.71 14.71
C PHE A 161 -2.94 4.69 15.36
N LEU A 162 -4.23 4.61 15.01
CA LEU A 162 -5.27 5.46 15.59
C LEU A 162 -5.46 5.16 17.08
N SER A 163 -5.47 3.88 17.48
CA SER A 163 -5.53 3.48 18.89
C SER A 163 -4.34 3.99 19.70
N ALA A 164 -3.15 4.12 19.08
CA ALA A 164 -1.95 4.62 19.75
C ALA A 164 -1.95 6.14 19.94
N ILE A 165 -2.60 6.89 19.05
CA ILE A 165 -2.64 8.36 19.09
C ILE A 165 -3.85 8.86 19.89
N SER A 166 -4.99 8.18 19.78
CA SER A 166 -6.28 8.59 20.35
C SER A 166 -7.02 7.37 20.91
N PRO A 167 -6.60 6.83 22.08
CA PRO A 167 -7.20 5.61 22.65
C PRO A 167 -8.67 5.79 23.04
N ASP A 168 -9.06 7.00 23.47
CA ASP A 168 -10.40 7.28 24.00
C ASP A 168 -11.46 7.58 22.92
N ASP A 169 -11.03 7.91 21.69
CA ASP A 169 -11.90 8.40 20.61
C ASP A 169 -12.12 7.37 19.48
N MET A 170 -11.77 6.11 19.69
CA MET A 170 -11.88 5.06 18.65
C MET A 170 -13.29 4.97 18.04
N VAL A 171 -14.34 5.16 18.83
CA VAL A 171 -15.73 5.04 18.38
C VAL A 171 -16.07 6.07 17.29
N THR A 172 -15.42 7.24 17.33
CA THR A 172 -15.65 8.35 16.40
C THR A 172 -15.00 8.10 15.03
N PHE A 173 -13.86 7.40 14.98
CA PHE A 173 -13.11 7.19 13.74
C PHE A 173 -13.48 5.88 13.00
N VAL A 174 -14.04 4.89 13.70
CA VAL A 174 -14.40 3.60 13.12
C VAL A 174 -15.33 3.71 11.88
N PRO A 175 -16.39 4.54 11.88
CA PRO A 175 -17.29 4.66 10.72
C PRO A 175 -16.58 5.18 9.46
N GLY A 176 -15.77 6.25 9.61
CA GLY A 176 -14.99 6.83 8.52
C GLY A 176 -13.96 5.85 7.97
N LEU A 177 -13.20 5.19 8.86
CA LEU A 177 -12.22 4.19 8.48
C LEU A 177 -12.85 3.00 7.73
N LEU A 178 -13.99 2.49 8.20
CA LEU A 178 -14.70 1.39 7.54
C LEU A 178 -15.21 1.79 6.15
N LEU A 179 -15.78 2.99 6.03
CA LEU A 179 -16.24 3.54 4.75
C LEU A 179 -15.07 3.68 3.77
N TRP A 180 -13.95 4.22 4.25
CA TRP A 180 -12.73 4.35 3.45
C TRP A 180 -12.18 3.00 2.99
N LEU A 181 -12.04 2.02 3.90
CA LEU A 181 -11.53 0.69 3.56
C LEU A 181 -12.46 -0.03 2.56
N ALA A 182 -13.78 0.09 2.73
CA ALA A 182 -14.76 -0.47 1.80
C ALA A 182 -14.67 0.18 0.41
N GLY A 183 -14.65 1.52 0.36
CA GLY A 183 -14.50 2.27 -0.88
C GLY A 183 -13.17 2.01 -1.59
N LEU A 184 -12.07 1.96 -0.83
CA LEU A 184 -10.75 1.61 -1.34
C LEU A 184 -10.73 0.18 -1.89
N THR A 185 -11.32 -0.79 -1.20
CA THR A 185 -11.41 -2.18 -1.69
C THR A 185 -12.13 -2.24 -3.03
N LEU A 186 -13.25 -1.52 -3.17
CA LEU A 186 -14.04 -1.48 -4.40
C LEU A 186 -13.27 -0.80 -5.54
N ALA A 187 -12.61 0.32 -5.27
CA ALA A 187 -11.76 1.03 -6.24
C ALA A 187 -10.58 0.15 -6.71
N LEU A 188 -9.90 -0.53 -5.79
CA LEU A 188 -8.78 -1.42 -6.10
C LEU A 188 -9.24 -2.68 -6.84
N TRP A 189 -10.39 -3.26 -6.49
CA TRP A 189 -10.99 -4.38 -7.22
C TRP A 189 -11.33 -3.99 -8.66
N ALA A 190 -11.97 -2.84 -8.86
CA ALA A 190 -12.29 -2.32 -10.18
C ALA A 190 -11.01 -2.04 -11.00
N ALA A 191 -10.02 -1.37 -10.40
CA ALA A 191 -8.73 -1.10 -11.04
C ALA A 191 -7.98 -2.40 -11.42
N ALA A 192 -7.94 -3.38 -10.52
CA ALA A 192 -7.32 -4.69 -10.78
C ALA A 192 -8.06 -5.45 -11.89
N SER A 193 -9.39 -5.40 -11.92
CA SER A 193 -10.19 -6.04 -12.98
C SER A 193 -9.93 -5.42 -14.36
N LEU A 194 -9.82 -4.09 -14.44
CA LEU A 194 -9.52 -3.35 -15.66
C LEU A 194 -8.07 -3.56 -16.11
N ALA A 195 -7.13 -3.62 -15.15
CA ALA A 195 -5.73 -3.89 -15.41
C ALA A 195 -5.53 -5.32 -15.96
N GLY A 196 -6.25 -6.31 -15.43
CA GLY A 196 -6.27 -7.68 -15.95
C GLY A 196 -6.83 -7.79 -17.37
N ARG A 197 -7.76 -6.89 -17.76
CA ARG A 197 -8.28 -6.75 -19.13
C ARG A 197 -7.41 -5.89 -20.05
N ASN A 198 -6.18 -5.60 -19.65
CA ASN A 198 -5.22 -4.74 -20.38
C ASN A 198 -5.70 -3.29 -20.62
N ARG A 199 -6.70 -2.80 -19.87
CA ARG A 199 -7.21 -1.42 -19.95
C ARG A 199 -6.52 -0.51 -18.92
N LEU A 200 -5.22 -0.30 -19.10
CA LEU A 200 -4.37 0.37 -18.11
C LEU A 200 -4.78 1.81 -17.80
N ARG A 201 -5.15 2.60 -18.82
CA ARG A 201 -5.58 3.99 -18.60
C ARG A 201 -6.85 4.04 -17.76
N ALA A 202 -7.84 3.20 -18.08
CA ALA A 202 -9.07 3.11 -17.31
C ALA A 202 -8.82 2.60 -15.87
N ALA A 203 -7.93 1.64 -15.69
CA ALA A 203 -7.55 1.14 -14.37
C ALA A 203 -6.95 2.23 -13.47
N TRP A 204 -6.08 3.08 -14.03
CA TRP A 204 -5.52 4.23 -13.31
C TRP A 204 -6.58 5.27 -12.99
N TRP A 205 -7.42 5.66 -13.95
CA TRP A 205 -8.49 6.63 -13.72
C TRP A 205 -9.47 6.15 -12.65
N VAL A 206 -9.96 4.92 -12.77
CA VAL A 206 -10.90 4.33 -11.80
C VAL A 206 -10.25 4.16 -10.43
N GLY A 207 -9.00 3.71 -10.38
CA GLY A 207 -8.27 3.56 -9.13
C GLY A 207 -8.06 4.89 -8.40
N VAL A 208 -7.58 5.92 -9.11
CA VAL A 208 -7.31 7.24 -8.54
C VAL A 208 -8.61 7.95 -8.15
N LEU A 209 -9.59 8.04 -9.07
CA LEU A 209 -10.85 8.71 -8.79
C LEU A 209 -11.66 7.98 -7.71
N GLY A 210 -11.70 6.65 -7.76
CA GLY A 210 -12.42 5.84 -6.78
C GLY A 210 -11.79 5.93 -5.38
N ALA A 211 -10.45 5.91 -5.30
CA ALA A 211 -9.77 6.09 -4.03
C ALA A 211 -10.00 7.50 -3.47
N LEU A 212 -9.81 8.55 -4.29
CA LEU A 212 -10.06 9.94 -3.86
C LEU A 212 -11.50 10.14 -3.37
N ALA A 213 -12.49 9.62 -4.11
CA ALA A 213 -13.89 9.67 -3.70
C ALA A 213 -14.12 8.95 -2.36
N ALA A 214 -13.47 7.80 -2.13
CA ALA A 214 -13.57 7.08 -0.87
C ALA A 214 -12.96 7.84 0.32
N ALA A 215 -11.82 8.53 0.15
CA ALA A 215 -11.29 9.40 1.20
C ALA A 215 -12.19 10.61 1.42
N ASP A 216 -12.71 11.22 0.36
CA ASP A 216 -13.57 12.40 0.48
C ASP A 216 -14.84 12.05 1.27
N LEU A 217 -15.50 10.94 0.92
CA LEU A 217 -16.67 10.43 1.65
C LEU A 217 -16.37 10.09 3.12
N ALA A 218 -15.21 9.49 3.40
CA ALA A 218 -14.80 9.18 4.76
C ALA A 218 -14.55 10.44 5.60
N VAL A 219 -13.90 11.46 5.02
CA VAL A 219 -13.68 12.74 5.66
C VAL A 219 -15.01 13.48 5.89
N ILE A 220 -15.91 13.48 4.91
CA ILE A 220 -17.25 14.06 5.07
C ILE A 220 -17.99 13.40 6.24
N LEU A 221 -17.97 12.07 6.32
CA LEU A 221 -18.60 11.34 7.41
C LEU A 221 -18.00 11.72 8.77
N ALA A 222 -16.66 11.75 8.86
CA ALA A 222 -15.97 12.15 10.08
C ALA A 222 -16.34 13.59 10.51
N VAL A 223 -16.44 14.53 9.56
CA VAL A 223 -16.82 15.93 9.83
C VAL A 223 -18.26 16.01 10.35
N VAL A 224 -19.17 15.27 9.75
CA VAL A 224 -20.57 15.18 10.21
C VAL A 224 -20.63 14.63 11.63
N ASP A 225 -19.89 13.56 11.93
CA ASP A 225 -19.88 12.94 13.24
C ASP A 225 -19.31 13.87 14.32
N VAL A 226 -18.21 14.59 14.03
CA VAL A 226 -17.61 15.58 14.94
C VAL A 226 -18.58 16.74 15.22
N ILE A 227 -19.25 17.27 14.19
CA ILE A 227 -20.25 18.34 14.36
C ILE A 227 -21.45 17.83 15.17
N ALA A 228 -21.95 16.63 14.89
CA ALA A 228 -23.06 16.03 15.61
C ALA A 228 -22.72 15.73 17.08
N ALA A 229 -21.48 15.34 17.37
CA ALA A 229 -20.97 15.13 18.73
C ALA A 229 -20.89 16.45 19.51
N GLY A 230 -20.47 17.55 18.87
CA GLY A 230 -20.46 18.89 19.47
C GLY A 230 -21.85 19.43 19.82
N VAL A 231 -22.90 19.03 19.08
CA VAL A 231 -24.31 19.37 19.39
C VAL A 231 -24.87 18.55 20.57
N ARG A 232 -24.24 17.41 20.91
CA ARG A 232 -24.66 16.54 22.04
C ARG A 232 -23.84 16.73 23.32
N ALA A 233 -22.73 17.46 23.28
CA ALA A 233 -21.99 17.85 24.47
C ALA A 233 -22.63 19.10 25.11
N GLY A 234 -23.01 19.01 26.37
CA GLY A 234 -23.78 20.01 27.12
C GLY A 234 -23.13 21.41 27.29
N PRO A 235 -23.78 22.30 28.06
CA PRO A 235 -23.73 23.76 27.87
C PRO A 235 -22.56 24.42 28.61
N VAL A 236 -21.34 24.44 28.06
CA VAL A 236 -20.22 25.22 28.67
C VAL A 236 -19.29 25.87 27.64
N SER A 237 -19.80 26.23 26.46
CA SER A 237 -19.09 27.16 25.58
C SER A 237 -20.12 28.08 24.95
N SER A 238 -19.88 29.37 25.08
CA SER A 238 -20.76 30.48 24.66
C SER A 238 -21.47 30.20 23.33
N PRO A 239 -22.75 30.58 23.19
CA PRO A 239 -23.59 30.17 22.07
C PRO A 239 -23.19 30.96 20.83
N THR A 240 -22.28 30.43 20.03
CA THR A 240 -22.40 30.59 18.58
C THR A 240 -23.36 29.52 18.11
N PRO A 241 -24.63 29.85 17.83
CA PRO A 241 -25.49 28.92 17.13
C PRO A 241 -24.85 28.71 15.76
N LEU A 242 -24.20 27.56 15.55
CA LEU A 242 -23.86 27.06 14.22
C LEU A 242 -25.18 26.68 13.53
N GLY A 243 -25.95 27.72 13.18
CA GLY A 243 -27.09 27.60 12.30
C GLY A 243 -26.58 27.15 10.93
N GLY A 244 -26.96 25.94 10.55
CA GLY A 244 -26.87 25.44 9.18
C GLY A 244 -25.45 25.32 8.65
N VAL A 245 -24.65 24.40 9.19
CA VAL A 245 -23.61 23.81 8.34
C VAL A 245 -24.33 22.90 7.36
N ASP A 246 -24.54 23.39 6.14
CA ASP A 246 -25.08 22.58 5.06
C ASP A 246 -24.11 21.38 4.87
N TRP A 247 -24.60 20.17 5.15
CA TRP A 247 -24.10 18.85 4.71
C TRP A 247 -23.41 18.77 3.34
N ILE A 248 -23.66 19.74 2.44
CA ILE A 248 -23.13 19.85 1.09
C ILE A 248 -21.77 20.60 1.05
N SER A 249 -21.30 21.15 2.17
CA SER A 249 -20.18 22.11 2.22
C SER A 249 -18.77 21.49 2.31
N SER A 250 -18.59 20.19 2.08
CA SER A 250 -17.26 19.57 2.15
C SER A 250 -16.93 18.49 1.10
N PRO A 251 -17.35 18.59 -0.18
CA PRO A 251 -16.70 17.81 -1.22
C PRO A 251 -15.35 18.45 -1.58
N LEU A 252 -14.31 17.62 -1.73
CA LEU A 252 -12.96 17.96 -2.19
C LEU A 252 -12.04 18.64 -1.18
N TRP A 253 -11.94 18.12 0.05
CA TRP A 253 -11.03 18.67 1.08
C TRP A 253 -9.59 18.88 0.57
N LEU A 254 -9.08 17.96 -0.26
CA LEU A 254 -7.75 18.06 -0.86
C LEU A 254 -7.63 19.23 -1.84
N LEU A 255 -8.65 19.46 -2.69
CA LEU A 255 -8.65 20.57 -3.63
C LEU A 255 -8.77 21.89 -2.88
N ALA A 256 -9.62 21.92 -1.87
CA ALA A 256 -9.80 23.05 -0.99
C ALA A 256 -8.46 23.40 -0.28
N THR A 257 -7.68 22.41 0.18
CA THR A 257 -6.35 22.67 0.82
C THR A 257 -5.33 23.33 -0.08
N TRP A 258 -5.45 23.17 -1.41
CA TRP A 258 -4.48 23.69 -2.36
C TRP A 258 -4.93 24.96 -3.08
N THR A 259 -6.24 25.18 -3.18
CA THR A 259 -6.80 26.25 -4.02
C THR A 259 -7.60 27.29 -3.25
N GLU A 260 -7.76 27.10 -1.93
CA GLU A 260 -8.67 27.88 -1.08
C GLU A 260 -10.11 27.92 -1.64
N TRP A 261 -10.44 27.00 -2.56
CA TRP A 261 -11.67 27.03 -3.34
C TRP A 261 -12.79 26.34 -2.55
N ASN A 262 -13.76 27.13 -2.09
CA ASN A 262 -15.01 26.63 -1.51
C ASN A 262 -16.10 26.67 -2.58
N VAL A 263 -16.41 25.53 -3.21
CA VAL A 263 -17.62 25.39 -4.05
C VAL A 263 -18.82 25.12 -3.13
N SER A 264 -19.22 26.13 -2.37
CA SER A 264 -20.55 26.25 -1.78
C SER A 264 -20.77 27.66 -1.22
N LEU A 265 -21.91 28.23 -1.58
CA LEU A 265 -22.49 29.51 -1.15
C LEU A 265 -22.81 29.52 0.38
N PRO A 266 -23.50 30.56 0.87
CA PRO A 266 -23.02 31.48 1.90
C PRO A 266 -22.83 30.85 3.30
N ARG A 267 -21.62 31.02 3.85
CA ARG A 267 -21.17 30.66 5.22
C ARG A 267 -20.87 29.16 5.42
N PRO A 268 -19.77 28.80 6.11
CA PRO A 268 -19.18 29.50 7.24
C PRO A 268 -18.34 30.69 6.81
N THR A 269 -18.42 31.77 7.58
CA THR A 269 -17.81 33.07 7.28
C THR A 269 -16.28 33.00 7.19
N ILE A 270 -15.68 31.85 7.50
CA ILE A 270 -14.24 31.71 7.49
C ILE A 270 -13.81 30.32 7.08
N SER A 271 -13.19 30.24 5.89
CA SER A 271 -12.56 29.03 5.34
C SER A 271 -11.57 28.39 6.31
N TRP A 272 -11.05 29.10 7.32
CA TRP A 272 -10.16 28.49 8.30
C TRP A 272 -10.89 27.53 9.27
N GLU A 273 -12.20 27.63 9.51
CA GLU A 273 -12.91 26.80 10.50
C GLU A 273 -13.07 25.34 10.07
N ILE A 274 -13.56 25.10 8.84
CA ILE A 274 -13.67 23.73 8.27
C ILE A 274 -12.27 23.09 8.18
N PHE A 275 -11.28 23.89 7.83
CA PHE A 275 -9.89 23.45 7.74
C PHE A 275 -9.26 23.23 9.10
N HIS A 276 -9.60 24.02 10.11
CA HIS A 276 -9.18 23.81 11.48
C HIS A 276 -9.80 22.52 12.02
N ILE A 277 -11.05 22.21 11.71
CA ILE A 277 -11.68 20.94 12.10
C ILE A 277 -10.96 19.76 11.41
N VAL A 278 -10.78 19.80 10.09
CA VAL A 278 -10.13 18.68 9.36
C VAL A 278 -8.65 18.53 9.73
N THR A 279 -7.94 19.62 10.03
CA THR A 279 -6.47 19.59 10.24
C THR A 279 -6.06 19.55 11.71
N ASN A 280 -6.80 20.20 12.62
CA ASN A 280 -6.48 20.23 14.06
C ASN A 280 -7.26 19.19 14.88
N GLU A 281 -8.48 18.81 14.49
CA GLU A 281 -9.27 17.76 15.19
C GLU A 281 -9.03 16.38 14.56
N MET A 282 -8.98 16.26 13.24
CA MET A 282 -8.78 14.97 12.53
C MET A 282 -7.33 14.71 12.08
N ARG A 283 -6.34 15.17 12.86
CA ARG A 283 -4.92 15.35 12.50
C ARG A 283 -4.29 14.24 11.64
N ALA A 284 -4.62 12.97 11.89
CA ALA A 284 -3.85 11.85 11.35
C ALA A 284 -4.58 11.03 10.26
N GLU A 285 -5.91 11.07 10.21
CA GLU A 285 -6.72 10.21 9.33
C GLU A 285 -6.61 10.57 7.84
N PRO A 286 -6.88 11.83 7.43
CA PRO A 286 -6.83 12.22 6.02
C PRO A 286 -5.43 12.06 5.42
N MET A 287 -4.39 12.29 6.23
CA MET A 287 -2.99 12.10 5.84
C MET A 287 -2.64 10.63 5.67
N LEU A 288 -3.16 9.75 6.52
CA LEU A 288 -2.99 8.31 6.39
C LEU A 288 -3.68 7.78 5.13
N TYR A 289 -4.88 8.29 4.81
CA TYR A 289 -5.57 7.94 3.57
C TYR A 289 -4.73 8.33 2.34
N LEU A 290 -4.25 9.59 2.29
CA LEU A 290 -3.37 10.09 1.23
C LEU A 290 -2.07 9.30 1.10
N ALA A 291 -1.44 8.94 2.22
CA ALA A 291 -0.20 8.19 2.22
C ALA A 291 -0.40 6.77 1.66
N CYS A 292 -1.58 6.18 1.88
CA CYS A 292 -1.84 4.79 1.52
C CYS A 292 -2.32 4.57 0.08
N MET A 293 -3.07 5.52 -0.49
CA MET A 293 -3.67 5.35 -1.81
C MET A 293 -2.67 5.11 -2.95
N PRO A 294 -1.60 5.93 -3.12
CA PRO A 294 -0.72 5.80 -4.28
C PRO A 294 -0.04 4.43 -4.35
N TYR A 295 0.41 3.91 -3.20
CA TYR A 295 1.05 2.61 -3.17
C TYR A 295 0.03 1.48 -3.38
N ALA A 296 -1.16 1.58 -2.79
CA ALA A 296 -2.19 0.56 -2.94
C ALA A 296 -2.63 0.42 -4.40
N ILE A 297 -2.88 1.54 -5.08
CA ILE A 297 -3.24 1.57 -6.51
C ILE A 297 -2.09 1.03 -7.37
N ALA A 298 -0.87 1.51 -7.17
CA ALA A 298 0.28 1.09 -7.97
C ALA A 298 0.60 -0.40 -7.81
N TYR A 299 0.52 -0.91 -6.57
CA TYR A 299 0.73 -2.32 -6.26
C TYR A 299 -0.35 -3.19 -6.91
N THR A 300 -1.63 -2.86 -6.73
CA THR A 300 -2.75 -3.67 -7.22
C THR A 300 -2.80 -3.72 -8.74
N ILE A 301 -2.63 -2.59 -9.43
CA ILE A 301 -2.56 -2.55 -10.91
C ILE A 301 -1.39 -3.41 -11.40
N ARG A 302 -0.21 -3.30 -10.77
CA ARG A 302 0.95 -4.08 -11.19
C ARG A 302 0.79 -5.56 -10.90
N ALA A 303 0.28 -5.93 -9.74
CA ALA A 303 -0.01 -7.30 -9.34
C ALA A 303 -1.01 -7.96 -10.30
N ALA A 304 -2.10 -7.25 -10.64
CA ALA A 304 -3.12 -7.76 -11.56
C ALA A 304 -2.59 -8.00 -12.99
N ARG A 305 -1.60 -7.22 -13.43
CA ARG A 305 -0.91 -7.44 -14.72
C ARG A 305 0.05 -8.62 -14.71
N SER A 306 0.60 -8.95 -13.54
CA SER A 306 1.59 -10.01 -13.37
C SER A 306 0.96 -11.33 -12.93
N ALA A 307 -0.35 -11.34 -12.65
CA ALA A 307 -1.11 -12.55 -12.38
C ALA A 307 -1.16 -13.42 -13.65
N PRO A 308 -0.87 -14.73 -13.54
CA PRO A 308 -1.07 -15.66 -14.65
C PRO A 308 -2.52 -15.56 -15.13
N VAL A 309 -2.71 -15.34 -16.44
CA VAL A 309 -4.04 -15.45 -17.04
C VAL A 309 -4.46 -16.91 -16.84
N ALA A 310 -5.53 -17.12 -16.07
CA ALA A 310 -6.11 -18.45 -15.94
C ALA A 310 -6.34 -18.99 -17.38
N PRO A 311 -5.75 -20.14 -17.75
CA PRO A 311 -6.00 -20.70 -19.06
C PRO A 311 -7.50 -20.92 -19.17
N VAL A 312 -8.11 -20.30 -20.18
CA VAL A 312 -9.47 -20.62 -20.59
C VAL A 312 -9.47 -22.12 -20.80
N ALA A 313 -10.20 -22.86 -19.96
CA ALA A 313 -10.33 -24.30 -20.10
C ALA A 313 -10.73 -24.57 -21.56
N PRO A 314 -9.96 -25.38 -22.32
CA PRO A 314 -10.36 -25.72 -23.67
C PRO A 314 -11.75 -26.32 -23.56
N VAL A 315 -12.72 -25.70 -24.25
CA VAL A 315 -14.05 -26.26 -24.44
C VAL A 315 -13.82 -27.64 -25.05
N VAL A 316 -14.00 -28.68 -24.25
CA VAL A 316 -14.00 -30.05 -24.72
C VAL A 316 -15.22 -30.15 -25.62
N LEU A 317 -15.00 -30.04 -26.94
CA LEU A 317 -15.99 -30.41 -27.95
C LEU A 317 -16.36 -31.86 -27.66
N ALA A 318 -17.60 -32.07 -27.23
CA ALA A 318 -18.14 -33.40 -27.04
C ALA A 318 -18.01 -34.18 -28.36
N PRO A 319 -17.60 -35.46 -28.33
CA PRO A 319 -17.51 -36.26 -29.54
C PRO A 319 -18.90 -36.38 -30.17
N THR A 320 -18.99 -36.07 -31.46
CA THR A 320 -20.15 -36.30 -32.31
C THR A 320 -20.52 -37.79 -32.29
N PRO A 321 -21.77 -38.17 -32.01
CA PRO A 321 -22.21 -39.56 -32.12
C PRO A 321 -22.17 -40.01 -33.60
N ALA A 322 -21.68 -41.22 -33.82
CA ALA A 322 -21.57 -41.89 -35.11
C ALA A 322 -22.93 -42.34 -35.66
#